data_AF-S9QX33-F1
#
_entry.id   AF-S9QX33-F1
#
_cell.length_a   1.000
_cell.length_b   1.000
_cell.length_c   1.000
_cell.angle_alpha   90.00
_cell.angle_beta   90.00
_cell.angle_gamma   90.00
#
_symmetry.space_group_name_H-M   'P 1'
#
loop_
_entity.id
_entity.type
_entity.pdbx_description
1 polymer ?
#
loop_
_entity_poly.entity_id
_entity_poly.type
_entity_poly.pdbx_seq_one_letter_code
_entity_poly.pdbx_strand_id
1 'polypeptide(L)'
;MSNQTNPFHAGELEAQRRAGVEDIAASSRGFIRGHMPDQHRAFFAALPFLVITAGDTEGRPWVSILEGPEGFASSPGPGILKLDASLAADDPLADSLVPDRPVGLLGIELATRRRNRLNGRLTATTGGYTVAVSQSFGNCPQYIHEREWHRAETAAVRSRTSGRLDDAQAERIAAVDTFFIGSGHRTERHGAANGFDASHRGGPPGFVRVEDGGALLFPDYPGNNFFNTIRPNRRIPSRGNIEHRAPNVMTVRAASLVNAASKFQFGPRMVDGSVSNARRGSSAGFRK
;
A
#
# COMPACT_ATOMS: atom_id res chain seq x y z
N MET A 1 -2.09 -3.77 33.24
CA MET A 1 -2.16 -4.82 32.20
C MET A 1 -2.73 -4.16 30.95
N SER A 2 -1.89 -3.81 29.98
CA SER A 2 -2.36 -3.21 28.72
C SER A 2 -3.12 -4.28 27.95
N ASN A 3 -4.39 -4.04 27.70
CA ASN A 3 -5.24 -4.88 26.86
C ASN A 3 -4.77 -4.69 25.40
N GLN A 4 -3.65 -5.32 25.03
CA GLN A 4 -3.10 -5.21 23.68
C GLN A 4 -3.98 -6.02 22.73
N THR A 5 -4.92 -5.31 22.11
CA THR A 5 -5.62 -5.77 20.92
C THR A 5 -4.61 -6.15 19.85
N ASN A 6 -4.76 -7.36 19.28
CA ASN A 6 -3.89 -7.89 18.23
C ASN A 6 -3.78 -6.87 17.07
N PRO A 7 -2.55 -6.45 16.68
CA PRO A 7 -2.37 -5.44 15.63
C PRO A 7 -2.68 -5.98 14.23
N PHE A 8 -2.76 -7.31 14.08
CA PHE A 8 -3.03 -7.96 12.80
C PHE A 8 -4.52 -8.20 12.58
N HIS A 9 -4.94 -8.08 11.33
CA HIS A 9 -6.29 -8.37 10.91
C HIS A 9 -6.51 -9.85 10.57
N ALA A 10 -7.78 -10.29 10.52
CA ALA A 10 -8.11 -11.71 10.35
C ALA A 10 -7.50 -12.36 9.09
N GLY A 11 -7.39 -11.61 7.98
CA GLY A 11 -6.73 -12.07 6.75
C GLY A 11 -5.23 -12.33 6.89
N GLU A 12 -4.51 -11.47 7.61
CA GLU A 12 -3.08 -11.62 7.91
C GLU A 12 -2.87 -12.82 8.82
N LEU A 13 -3.68 -12.95 9.87
CA LEU A 13 -3.59 -14.08 10.80
C LEU A 13 -3.82 -15.43 10.10
N GLU A 14 -4.80 -15.52 9.20
CA GLU A 14 -5.04 -16.74 8.43
C GLU A 14 -3.92 -17.00 7.40
N ALA A 15 -3.31 -15.96 6.83
CA ALA A 15 -2.15 -16.12 5.96
C ALA A 15 -0.91 -16.59 6.73
N GLN A 16 -0.64 -16.00 7.90
CA GLN A 16 0.40 -16.44 8.83
C GLN A 16 0.22 -17.91 9.18
N ARG A 17 -1.02 -18.33 9.47
CA ARG A 17 -1.39 -19.71 9.77
C ARG A 17 -1.16 -20.70 8.63
N ARG A 18 -1.38 -20.27 7.39
CA ARG A 18 -1.14 -21.12 6.21
C ARG A 18 0.34 -21.22 5.85
N ALA A 19 1.10 -20.17 6.13
CA ALA A 19 2.53 -20.12 5.91
C ALA A 19 3.33 -20.77 7.05
N GLY A 20 2.71 -21.05 8.20
CA GLY A 20 3.37 -21.65 9.37
C GLY A 20 4.35 -20.68 10.04
N VAL A 21 4.03 -19.39 10.05
CA VAL A 21 4.91 -18.30 10.53
C VAL A 21 4.27 -17.46 11.64
N GLU A 22 3.23 -17.97 12.30
CA GLU A 22 2.48 -17.29 13.36
C GLU A 22 3.39 -16.83 14.50
N ASP A 23 4.33 -17.67 14.93
CA ASP A 23 5.25 -17.37 16.03
C ASP A 23 6.21 -16.24 15.66
N ILE A 24 6.68 -16.19 14.40
CA ILE A 24 7.57 -15.15 13.88
C ILE A 24 6.82 -13.80 13.78
N ALA A 25 5.56 -13.84 13.33
CA ALA A 25 4.72 -12.65 13.28
C ALA A 25 4.38 -12.16 14.70
N ALA A 26 4.10 -13.07 15.62
CA ALA A 26 3.80 -12.76 17.02
C ALA A 26 5.00 -12.14 17.76
N SER A 27 6.21 -12.68 17.57
CA SER A 27 7.44 -12.15 18.18
C SER A 27 7.76 -10.73 17.69
N SER A 28 7.29 -10.40 16.49
CA SER A 28 7.55 -9.11 15.85
C SER A 28 6.48 -8.05 16.16
N ARG A 29 5.40 -8.39 16.89
CA ARG A 29 4.34 -7.43 17.31
C ARG A 29 4.88 -6.25 18.10
N GLY A 30 5.91 -6.46 18.93
CA GLY A 30 6.53 -5.39 19.72
C GLY A 30 7.14 -4.25 18.88
N PHE A 31 7.37 -4.48 17.58
CA PHE A 31 7.86 -3.45 16.67
C PHE A 31 6.75 -2.57 16.08
N ILE A 32 5.48 -2.95 16.24
CA ILE A 32 4.31 -2.15 15.86
C ILE A 32 3.92 -1.24 17.03
N ARG A 33 4.14 0.06 16.88
CA ARG A 33 3.95 1.03 17.95
C ARG A 33 2.76 1.92 17.67
N GLY A 34 2.00 2.28 18.71
CA GLY A 34 0.93 3.29 18.62
C GLY A 34 1.42 4.74 18.43
N HIS A 35 2.70 4.93 18.14
CA HIS A 35 3.35 6.22 17.97
C HIS A 35 4.59 6.06 17.08
N MET A 36 5.09 7.15 16.52
CA MET A 36 6.35 7.23 15.81
C MET A 36 7.51 7.47 16.80
N PRO A 37 8.50 6.57 16.90
CA PRO A 37 9.79 6.88 17.51
C PRO A 37 10.47 8.06 16.80
N ASP A 38 11.40 8.75 17.46
CA ASP A 38 12.08 9.91 16.87
C ASP A 38 12.76 9.59 15.54
N GLN A 39 13.30 8.37 15.39
CA GLN A 39 13.88 7.91 14.14
C GLN A 39 12.86 7.80 13.00
N HIS A 40 11.59 7.49 13.29
CA HIS A 40 10.51 7.48 12.30
C HIS A 40 10.06 8.91 12.00
N ARG A 41 9.94 9.77 13.03
CA ARG A 41 9.56 11.18 12.88
C ARG A 41 10.54 11.91 11.95
N ALA A 42 11.84 11.76 12.20
CA ALA A 42 12.90 12.33 11.37
C ALA A 42 12.87 11.74 9.94
N PHE A 43 12.63 10.43 9.80
CA PHE A 43 12.52 9.79 8.50
C PHE A 43 11.37 10.37 7.67
N PHE A 44 10.14 10.38 8.20
CA PHE A 44 8.99 10.91 7.47
C PHE A 44 9.19 12.38 7.09
N ALA A 45 9.81 13.19 7.95
CA ALA A 45 10.07 14.60 7.67
C ALA A 45 11.10 14.87 6.57
N ALA A 46 12.02 13.92 6.33
CA ALA A 46 13.02 14.02 5.28
C ALA A 46 12.52 13.56 3.91
N LEU A 47 11.35 12.93 3.84
CA LEU A 47 10.88 12.31 2.61
C LEU A 47 10.35 13.36 1.62
N PRO A 48 10.68 13.22 0.32
CA PRO A 48 10.17 14.08 -0.73
C PRO A 48 8.71 13.76 -1.10
N PHE A 49 8.29 12.51 -0.91
CA PHE A 49 6.92 12.04 -1.13
C PHE A 49 6.57 10.93 -0.14
N LEU A 50 5.27 10.66 -0.01
CA LEU A 50 4.71 9.51 0.69
C LEU A 50 3.76 8.75 -0.23
N VAL A 51 3.61 7.45 -0.01
CA VAL A 51 2.53 6.68 -0.62
C VAL A 51 1.38 6.61 0.38
N ILE A 52 0.20 7.09 -0.01
CA ILE A 52 -1.01 7.14 0.82
C ILE A 52 -2.06 6.18 0.28
N THR A 53 -2.77 5.50 1.17
CA THR A 53 -3.90 4.62 0.83
C THR A 53 -5.08 4.93 1.73
N ALA A 54 -6.26 5.03 1.14
CA ALA A 54 -7.54 5.05 1.87
C ALA A 54 -8.62 4.35 1.05
N GLY A 55 -9.78 4.15 1.65
CA GLY A 55 -10.93 3.54 0.98
C GLY A 55 -11.95 4.56 0.53
N ASP A 56 -12.52 4.35 -0.65
CA ASP A 56 -13.69 5.11 -1.10
C ASP A 56 -14.95 4.81 -0.27
N THR A 57 -16.07 5.39 -0.68
CA THR A 57 -17.38 5.22 -0.03
C THR A 57 -17.78 3.74 0.07
N GLU A 58 -17.45 2.93 -0.93
CA GLU A 58 -17.66 1.47 -0.98
C GLU A 58 -16.59 0.66 -0.20
N GLY A 59 -15.55 1.32 0.31
CA GLY A 59 -14.44 0.67 1.01
C GLY A 59 -13.40 0.04 0.08
N ARG A 60 -13.40 0.39 -1.21
CA ARG A 60 -12.35 -0.02 -2.16
C ARG A 60 -11.10 0.84 -1.89
N PRO A 61 -9.94 0.21 -1.65
CA PRO A 61 -8.70 0.92 -1.39
C PRO A 61 -8.19 1.53 -2.68
N TRP A 62 -7.85 2.80 -2.60
CA TRP A 62 -7.08 3.55 -3.57
C TRP A 62 -5.73 3.87 -2.97
N VAL A 63 -4.69 3.90 -3.79
CA VAL A 63 -3.34 4.28 -3.39
C VAL A 63 -2.90 5.44 -4.28
N SER A 64 -2.21 6.44 -3.74
CA SER A 64 -1.67 7.56 -4.51
C SER A 64 -0.32 7.98 -3.94
N ILE A 65 0.44 8.76 -4.71
CA ILE A 65 1.63 9.43 -4.24
C ILE A 65 1.24 10.83 -3.78
N LEU A 66 1.54 11.15 -2.52
CA LEU A 66 1.41 12.48 -1.97
C LEU A 66 2.80 13.12 -1.92
N GLU A 67 2.94 14.23 -2.61
CA GLU A 67 4.18 14.97 -2.75
C GLU A 67 4.00 16.43 -2.34
N GLY A 68 5.03 17.02 -1.76
CA GLY A 68 5.04 18.42 -1.34
C GLY A 68 6.43 19.05 -1.44
N PRO A 69 6.56 20.33 -1.07
CA PRO A 69 7.87 20.96 -0.90
C PRO A 69 8.68 20.25 0.20
N GLU A 70 9.97 20.56 0.29
CA GLU A 70 10.79 20.06 1.41
C GLU A 70 10.14 20.46 2.76
N GLY A 71 10.07 19.50 3.69
CA GLY A 71 9.40 19.70 4.98
C GLY A 71 7.87 19.64 4.94
N PHE A 72 7.24 19.26 3.82
CA PHE A 72 5.77 19.11 3.80
C PHE A 72 5.27 18.08 4.82
N ALA A 73 6.07 17.06 5.12
CA ALA A 73 5.81 16.13 6.21
C ALA A 73 6.54 16.59 7.47
N SER A 74 5.82 16.65 8.60
CA SER A 74 6.41 17.01 9.90
C SER A 74 5.68 16.31 11.04
N SER A 75 6.34 16.15 12.19
CA SER A 75 5.75 15.48 13.35
C SER A 75 5.85 16.37 14.59
N PRO A 76 4.79 17.10 14.97
CA PRO A 76 4.81 17.96 16.16
C PRO A 76 4.88 17.14 17.47
N GLY A 77 4.56 15.86 17.41
CA GLY A 77 4.71 14.91 18.51
C GLY A 77 4.60 13.47 18.03
N PRO A 78 4.97 12.48 18.85
CA PRO A 78 5.11 11.08 18.41
C PRO A 78 3.78 10.45 17.96
N GLY A 79 2.63 10.99 18.36
CA GLY A 79 1.31 10.52 17.93
C GLY A 79 0.75 11.21 16.68
N ILE A 80 1.47 12.14 16.05
CA ILE A 80 0.93 13.00 14.99
C ILE A 80 1.92 13.14 13.84
N LEU A 81 1.44 12.94 12.61
CA LEU A 81 2.11 13.33 11.37
C LEU A 81 1.27 14.42 10.67
N LYS A 82 1.85 15.59 10.43
CA LYS A 82 1.27 16.69 9.67
C LYS A 82 1.82 16.64 8.24
N LEU A 83 0.94 16.86 7.27
CA LEU A 83 1.21 16.84 5.84
C LEU A 83 0.70 18.14 5.24
N ASP A 84 1.59 19.07 4.92
CA ASP A 84 1.30 20.35 4.27
C ASP A 84 1.32 20.20 2.74
N ALA A 85 0.57 19.21 2.25
CA ALA A 85 0.34 18.92 0.84
C ALA A 85 -1.03 18.24 0.67
N SER A 86 -1.62 18.39 -0.52
CA SER A 86 -2.90 17.78 -0.89
C SER A 86 -2.78 17.02 -2.21
N LEU A 87 -3.58 15.97 -2.37
CA LEU A 87 -3.74 15.31 -3.67
C LEU A 87 -4.42 16.27 -4.67
N ALA A 88 -4.17 16.05 -5.95
CA ALA A 88 -4.89 16.75 -7.01
C ALA A 88 -6.39 16.43 -6.94
N ALA A 89 -7.24 17.40 -7.26
CA ALA A 89 -8.70 17.26 -7.14
C ALA A 89 -9.29 16.15 -8.04
N ASP A 90 -8.59 15.75 -9.09
CA ASP A 90 -8.98 14.68 -10.00
C ASP A 90 -8.37 13.31 -9.64
N ASP A 91 -7.53 13.24 -8.59
CA ASP A 91 -7.06 11.98 -8.04
C ASP A 91 -8.25 11.23 -7.38
N PRO A 92 -8.51 9.95 -7.72
CA PRO A 92 -9.66 9.24 -7.18
C PRO A 92 -9.56 8.92 -5.67
N LEU A 93 -8.38 9.06 -5.06
CA LEU A 93 -8.23 8.98 -3.63
C LEU A 93 -8.62 10.29 -2.93
N ALA A 94 -8.61 11.44 -3.62
CA ALA A 94 -8.80 12.76 -3.02
C ALA A 94 -10.12 12.86 -2.22
N ASP A 95 -11.24 12.42 -2.81
CA ASP A 95 -12.56 12.41 -2.17
C ASP A 95 -12.66 11.47 -0.96
N SER A 96 -11.70 10.55 -0.82
CA SER A 96 -11.64 9.61 0.30
C SER A 96 -10.87 10.17 1.51
N LEU A 97 -10.10 11.24 1.33
CA LEU A 97 -9.27 11.87 2.37
C LEU A 97 -10.06 12.89 3.20
N VAL A 98 -11.16 12.43 3.80
CA VAL A 98 -12.02 13.24 4.66
C VAL A 98 -11.75 12.97 6.15
N PRO A 99 -12.16 13.88 7.06
CA PRO A 99 -11.92 13.71 8.49
C PRO A 99 -12.41 12.38 9.08
N ASP A 100 -11.66 11.90 10.07
CA ASP A 100 -11.88 10.66 10.81
C ASP A 100 -11.91 9.38 9.93
N ARG A 101 -11.24 9.40 8.78
CA ARG A 101 -11.07 8.21 7.94
C ARG A 101 -9.75 7.50 8.22
N PRO A 102 -9.76 6.16 8.26
CA PRO A 102 -8.54 5.39 8.35
C PRO A 102 -7.72 5.56 7.07
N VAL A 103 -6.42 5.73 7.23
CA VAL A 103 -5.43 5.84 6.15
C VAL A 103 -4.22 4.97 6.46
N GLY A 104 -3.59 4.47 5.40
CA GLY A 104 -2.30 3.80 5.44
C GLY A 104 -1.27 4.62 4.70
N LEU A 105 -0.10 4.82 5.31
CA LEU A 105 1.02 5.54 4.72
C LEU A 105 2.24 4.63 4.65
N LEU A 106 2.97 4.76 3.55
CA LEU A 106 4.30 4.22 3.37
C LEU A 106 5.25 5.39 3.11
N GLY A 107 6.17 5.60 4.04
CA GLY A 107 7.38 6.36 3.78
C GLY A 107 8.45 5.42 3.22
N ILE A 108 9.05 5.78 2.09
CA ILE A 108 10.10 4.99 1.45
C ILE A 108 11.17 5.90 0.87
N GLU A 109 12.43 5.63 1.21
CA GLU A 109 13.60 6.28 0.65
C GLU A 109 14.35 5.26 -0.20
N LEU A 110 14.33 5.46 -1.52
CA LEU A 110 14.89 4.50 -2.47
C LEU A 110 16.42 4.46 -2.41
N ALA A 111 17.07 5.62 -2.27
CA ALA A 111 18.53 5.75 -2.20
C ALA A 111 19.16 4.94 -1.04
N THR A 112 18.53 4.91 0.14
CA THR A 112 19.05 4.17 1.32
C THR A 112 18.32 2.85 1.57
N ARG A 113 17.36 2.50 0.70
CA ARG A 113 16.47 1.34 0.84
C ARG A 113 15.72 1.31 2.17
N ARG A 114 15.37 2.46 2.72
CA ARG A 114 14.64 2.54 3.99
C ARG A 114 13.15 2.64 3.75
N ARG A 115 12.35 1.92 4.54
CA ARG A 115 10.89 2.09 4.54
C ARG A 115 10.28 1.95 5.92
N ASN A 116 9.35 2.85 6.23
CA ASN A 116 8.52 2.82 7.42
C ASN A 116 7.05 2.94 7.03
N ARG A 117 6.19 2.20 7.73
CA ARG A 117 4.75 2.30 7.58
C ARG A 117 4.14 3.08 8.72
N LEU A 118 3.05 3.76 8.42
CA LEU A 118 2.26 4.50 9.39
C LEU A 118 0.78 4.37 9.02
N ASN A 119 0.00 3.72 9.88
CA ASN A 119 -1.44 3.65 9.74
C ASN A 119 -2.08 4.52 10.81
N GLY A 120 -3.16 5.22 10.47
CA GLY A 120 -3.75 6.21 11.36
C GLY A 120 -5.11 6.71 10.89
N ARG A 121 -5.56 7.78 11.54
CA ARG A 121 -6.80 8.48 11.19
C ARG A 121 -6.47 9.88 10.70
N LEU A 122 -7.01 10.22 9.54
CA LEU A 122 -6.76 11.49 8.88
C LEU A 122 -7.81 12.53 9.28
N THR A 123 -7.35 13.77 9.43
CA THR A 123 -8.17 14.98 9.51
C THR A 123 -7.67 15.93 8.43
N ALA A 124 -8.57 16.36 7.53
CA ALA A 124 -8.25 17.37 6.54
C ALA A 124 -8.02 18.74 7.20
N THR A 125 -7.06 19.51 6.70
CA THR A 125 -6.76 20.88 7.11
C THR A 125 -6.87 21.80 5.89
N THR A 126 -6.80 23.12 6.09
CA THR A 126 -6.89 24.10 4.99
C THR A 126 -5.83 23.92 3.91
N GLY A 127 -4.69 23.30 4.22
CA GLY A 127 -3.56 23.14 3.30
C GLY A 127 -3.01 21.72 3.18
N GLY A 128 -3.72 20.71 3.69
CA GLY A 128 -3.29 19.33 3.65
C GLY A 128 -3.98 18.46 4.70
N TYR A 129 -3.21 17.70 5.45
CA TYR A 129 -3.74 16.66 6.34
C TYR A 129 -2.99 16.58 7.66
N THR A 130 -3.67 16.09 8.69
CA THR A 130 -3.06 15.63 9.93
C THR A 130 -3.46 14.18 10.17
N VAL A 131 -2.50 13.32 10.48
CA VAL A 131 -2.73 11.90 10.74
C VAL A 131 -2.43 11.61 12.20
N ALA A 132 -3.47 11.22 12.94
CA ALA A 132 -3.36 10.65 14.27
C ALA A 132 -2.85 9.20 14.15
N VAL A 133 -1.63 8.96 14.65
CA VAL A 133 -0.92 7.69 14.48
C VAL A 133 -1.59 6.60 15.31
N SER A 134 -1.92 5.49 14.66
CA SER A 134 -2.41 4.27 15.31
C SER A 134 -1.39 3.15 15.30
N GLN A 135 -0.58 3.07 14.24
CA GLN A 135 0.50 2.10 14.09
C GLN A 135 1.67 2.75 13.35
N SER A 136 2.89 2.52 13.82
CA SER A 136 4.12 2.84 13.09
C SER A 136 5.17 1.76 13.29
N PHE A 137 5.78 1.31 12.20
CA PHE A 137 6.76 0.23 12.20
C PHE A 137 7.66 0.29 10.97
N GLY A 138 8.90 -0.16 11.11
CA GLY A 138 9.82 -0.35 9.99
C GLY A 138 9.58 -1.70 9.31
N ASN A 139 9.81 -1.78 8.01
CA ASN A 139 9.81 -3.04 7.27
C ASN A 139 11.20 -3.30 6.65
N CYS A 140 11.52 -4.58 6.46
CA CYS A 140 12.77 -5.05 5.84
C CYS A 140 13.09 -4.31 4.52
N PRO A 141 14.35 -3.94 4.21
CA PRO A 141 14.73 -3.20 2.99
C PRO A 141 14.73 -4.07 1.71
N GLN A 142 14.31 -5.33 1.79
CA GLN A 142 14.32 -6.25 0.67
C GLN A 142 13.49 -5.75 -0.51
N TYR A 143 14.04 -5.99 -1.71
CA TYR A 143 13.50 -5.66 -3.03
C TYR A 143 13.29 -4.16 -3.31
N ILE A 144 13.75 -3.26 -2.44
CA ILE A 144 13.83 -1.84 -2.78
C ILE A 144 15.06 -1.66 -3.67
N HIS A 145 14.84 -1.23 -4.91
CA HIS A 145 15.91 -0.90 -5.84
C HIS A 145 16.44 0.51 -5.55
N GLU A 146 17.75 0.62 -5.41
CA GLU A 146 18.43 1.89 -5.14
C GLU A 146 18.32 2.83 -6.33
N ARG A 147 17.91 4.07 -6.07
CA ARG A 147 17.71 5.11 -7.07
C ARG A 147 17.93 6.49 -6.50
N GLU A 148 18.63 7.29 -7.28
CA GLU A 148 18.58 8.74 -7.17
C GLU A 148 17.28 9.28 -7.77
N TRP A 149 16.86 10.43 -7.27
CA TRP A 149 15.67 11.13 -7.75
C TRP A 149 15.99 12.61 -7.92
N HIS A 150 15.23 13.26 -8.80
CA HIS A 150 15.22 14.71 -8.89
C HIS A 150 13.79 15.19 -9.06
N ARG A 151 13.54 16.43 -8.62
CA ARG A 151 12.26 17.08 -8.87
C ARG A 151 12.22 17.54 -10.32
N ALA A 152 11.18 17.16 -11.04
CA ALA A 152 10.93 17.54 -12.41
C ALA A 152 9.74 18.51 -12.48
N GLU A 153 9.80 19.43 -13.44
CA GLU A 153 8.65 20.24 -13.82
C GLU A 153 7.79 19.43 -14.79
N THR A 154 6.85 18.66 -14.24
CA THR A 154 5.89 17.90 -15.04
C THR A 154 4.59 18.67 -15.19
N ALA A 155 4.08 18.77 -16.42
CA ALA A 155 2.73 19.25 -16.66
C ALA A 155 1.73 18.33 -15.92
N ALA A 156 0.74 18.91 -15.26
CA ALA A 156 -0.31 18.15 -14.61
C ALA A 156 -1.05 17.32 -15.66
N VAL A 157 -0.91 16.00 -15.59
CA VAL A 157 -1.69 15.07 -16.41
C VAL A 157 -2.96 14.74 -15.65
N ARG A 158 -4.10 14.88 -16.32
CA ARG A 158 -5.39 14.54 -15.72
C ARG A 158 -5.45 13.05 -15.42
N SER A 159 -5.78 12.71 -14.18
CA SER A 159 -6.04 11.34 -13.75
C SER A 159 -7.21 10.75 -14.55
N ARG A 160 -7.04 9.51 -15.00
CA ARG A 160 -8.08 8.74 -15.68
C ARG A 160 -8.33 7.46 -14.93
N THR A 161 -9.60 7.11 -14.77
CA THR A 161 -10.05 5.83 -14.18
C THR A 161 -10.68 4.98 -15.28
N SER A 162 -10.34 3.69 -15.32
CA SER A 162 -10.88 2.72 -16.26
C SER A 162 -11.08 1.36 -15.58
N GLY A 163 -12.14 0.64 -15.97
CA GLY A 163 -12.38 -0.74 -15.53
C GLY A 163 -11.51 -1.79 -16.22
N ARG A 164 -10.67 -1.38 -17.18
CA ARG A 164 -9.81 -2.25 -18.00
C ARG A 164 -8.46 -1.61 -18.27
N LEU A 165 -7.47 -2.46 -18.43
CA LEU A 165 -6.14 -2.14 -18.91
C LEU A 165 -6.12 -2.09 -20.44
N ASP A 166 -5.56 -1.02 -21.00
CA ASP A 166 -5.13 -1.00 -22.40
C ASP A 166 -3.73 -1.62 -22.55
N ASP A 167 -3.34 -1.95 -23.78
CA ASP A 167 -2.07 -2.63 -24.07
C ASP A 167 -0.86 -1.78 -23.63
N ALA A 168 -0.91 -0.46 -23.84
CA ALA A 168 0.16 0.43 -23.44
C ALA A 168 0.32 0.52 -21.90
N GLN A 169 -0.79 0.45 -21.15
CA GLN A 169 -0.77 0.34 -19.69
C GLN A 169 -0.23 -1.02 -19.24
N ALA A 170 -0.62 -2.11 -19.90
CA ALA A 170 -0.13 -3.44 -19.58
C ALA A 170 1.38 -3.59 -19.84
N GLU A 171 1.87 -3.07 -20.97
CA GLU A 171 3.31 -3.00 -21.30
C GLU A 171 4.09 -2.19 -20.28
N ARG A 172 3.57 -1.01 -19.90
CA ARG A 172 4.17 -0.19 -18.83
C ARG A 172 4.26 -0.94 -17.52
N ILE A 173 3.19 -1.60 -17.09
CA ILE A 173 3.18 -2.41 -15.85
C ILE A 173 4.20 -3.54 -15.94
N ALA A 174 4.30 -4.23 -17.07
CA ALA A 174 5.28 -5.30 -17.26
C ALA A 174 6.73 -4.78 -17.22
N ALA A 175 6.99 -3.53 -17.59
CA ALA A 175 8.33 -2.95 -17.59
C ALA A 175 8.80 -2.47 -16.20
N VAL A 176 7.91 -2.35 -15.22
CA VAL A 176 8.27 -1.81 -13.90
C VAL A 176 9.10 -2.79 -13.08
N ASP A 177 9.93 -2.23 -12.22
CA ASP A 177 10.65 -2.97 -11.17
C ASP A 177 10.25 -2.54 -9.75
N THR A 178 9.39 -1.52 -9.65
CA THR A 178 8.77 -1.04 -8.41
C THR A 178 7.27 -0.86 -8.61
N PHE A 179 6.49 -1.31 -7.63
CA PHE A 179 5.03 -1.28 -7.64
C PHE A 179 4.50 -0.96 -6.24
N PHE A 180 3.57 0.00 -6.14
CA PHE A 180 2.90 0.35 -4.89
C PHE A 180 1.48 -0.18 -4.86
N ILE A 181 1.07 -0.71 -3.70
CA ILE A 181 -0.26 -1.31 -3.54
C ILE A 181 -0.86 -0.90 -2.20
N GLY A 182 -2.11 -0.43 -2.29
CA GLY A 182 -2.97 -0.19 -1.14
C GLY A 182 -3.80 -1.42 -0.80
N SER A 183 -3.83 -1.77 0.47
CA SER A 183 -4.70 -2.79 1.04
C SER A 183 -5.50 -2.19 2.19
N GLY A 184 -6.55 -2.89 2.61
CA GLY A 184 -7.31 -2.47 3.78
C GLY A 184 -8.60 -3.22 3.94
N HIS A 185 -9.21 -3.05 5.10
CA HIS A 185 -10.49 -3.65 5.42
C HIS A 185 -11.29 -2.71 6.32
N ARG A 186 -12.55 -2.49 5.96
CA ARG A 186 -13.50 -1.72 6.77
C ARG A 186 -14.48 -2.70 7.39
N THR A 187 -14.44 -2.85 8.71
CA THR A 187 -15.53 -3.45 9.48
C THR A 187 -16.23 -2.38 10.28
N GLU A 188 -17.45 -2.66 10.74
CA GLU A 188 -18.22 -1.77 11.63
C GLU A 188 -17.58 -1.63 13.02
N ARG A 189 -16.60 -2.47 13.38
CA ARG A 189 -15.91 -2.39 14.67
C ARG A 189 -14.72 -1.45 14.59
N HIS A 190 -14.50 -0.63 15.60
CA HIS A 190 -13.24 0.10 15.76
C HIS A 190 -12.18 -0.83 16.38
N GLY A 191 -10.94 -0.80 15.86
CA GLY A 191 -9.84 -1.60 16.39
C GLY A 191 -8.56 -1.40 15.57
N ALA A 192 -7.40 -1.71 16.16
CA ALA A 192 -6.08 -1.55 15.52
C ALA A 192 -5.92 -2.34 14.21
N ALA A 193 -6.68 -3.43 14.07
CA ALA A 193 -6.74 -4.28 12.88
C ALA A 193 -7.69 -3.77 11.77
N ASN A 194 -8.40 -2.65 11.99
CA ASN A 194 -9.31 -2.05 11.01
C ASN A 194 -8.69 -0.79 10.42
N GLY A 195 -8.41 -0.81 9.13
CA GLY A 195 -7.80 0.33 8.45
C GLY A 195 -7.25 -0.01 7.07
N PHE A 196 -6.40 0.88 6.58
CA PHE A 196 -5.70 0.75 5.30
C PHE A 196 -4.20 0.70 5.55
N ASP A 197 -3.47 0.10 4.62
CA ASP A 197 -2.02 0.00 4.63
C ASP A 197 -1.49 0.18 3.20
N ALA A 198 -0.35 0.86 3.07
CA ALA A 198 0.36 1.03 1.81
C ALA A 198 1.63 0.17 1.78
N SER A 199 1.83 -0.56 0.69
CA SER A 199 2.94 -1.50 0.52
C SER A 199 3.73 -1.22 -0.75
N HIS A 200 5.03 -1.49 -0.68
CA HIS A 200 5.94 -1.54 -1.83
C HIS A 200 6.22 -3.00 -2.21
N ARG A 201 6.21 -3.29 -3.50
CA ARG A 201 6.70 -4.53 -4.12
C ARG A 201 7.77 -4.16 -5.16
N GLY A 202 8.86 -4.90 -5.17
CA GLY A 202 9.90 -4.72 -6.16
C GLY A 202 10.40 -6.05 -6.70
N GLY A 203 10.91 -6.03 -7.92
CA GLY A 203 11.42 -7.20 -8.63
C GLY A 203 12.08 -6.78 -9.94
N PRO A 204 12.64 -7.70 -10.72
CA PRO A 204 13.09 -7.37 -12.08
C PRO A 204 11.90 -7.00 -12.98
N PRO A 205 12.09 -6.25 -14.07
CA PRO A 205 11.05 -6.07 -15.09
C PRO A 205 10.39 -7.41 -15.46
N GLY A 206 9.06 -7.41 -15.53
CA GLY A 206 8.22 -8.58 -15.72
C GLY A 206 7.76 -9.25 -14.42
N PHE A 207 8.19 -8.78 -13.24
CA PHE A 207 7.72 -9.35 -11.97
C PHE A 207 6.24 -9.10 -11.70
N VAL A 208 5.68 -8.01 -12.25
CA VAL A 208 4.22 -7.79 -12.31
C VAL A 208 3.74 -8.18 -13.69
N ARG A 209 2.90 -9.21 -13.75
CA ARG A 209 2.27 -9.66 -14.99
C ARG A 209 0.80 -9.28 -15.01
N VAL A 210 0.32 -8.86 -16.18
CA VAL A 210 -1.10 -8.67 -16.44
C VAL A 210 -1.66 -9.96 -17.04
N GLU A 211 -2.65 -10.56 -16.40
CA GLU A 211 -3.38 -11.73 -16.87
C GLU A 211 -4.71 -11.30 -17.52
N ASP A 212 -5.31 -12.23 -18.27
CA ASP A 212 -6.59 -12.03 -18.94
C ASP A 212 -7.67 -11.53 -17.98
N GLY A 213 -8.37 -10.46 -18.38
CA GLY A 213 -9.37 -9.80 -17.56
C GLY A 213 -8.81 -8.82 -16.51
N GLY A 214 -7.57 -8.39 -16.66
CA GLY A 214 -6.98 -7.27 -15.91
C GLY A 214 -6.48 -7.64 -14.51
N ALA A 215 -6.22 -8.92 -14.26
CA ALA A 215 -5.62 -9.33 -12.99
C ALA A 215 -4.11 -9.11 -13.02
N LEU A 216 -3.54 -8.58 -11.95
CA LEU A 216 -2.10 -8.47 -11.76
C LEU A 216 -1.58 -9.63 -10.93
N LEU A 217 -0.52 -10.26 -11.42
CA LEU A 217 0.18 -11.35 -10.78
C LEU A 217 1.58 -10.88 -10.39
N PHE A 218 1.93 -11.00 -9.12
CA PHE A 218 3.28 -10.67 -8.66
C PHE A 218 3.71 -11.58 -7.50
N PRO A 219 5.01 -11.79 -7.31
CA PRO A 219 5.53 -12.56 -6.19
C PRO A 219 5.29 -11.85 -4.85
N ASP A 220 4.79 -12.59 -3.86
CA ASP A 220 4.81 -12.20 -2.46
C ASP A 220 6.09 -12.76 -1.83
N TYR A 221 7.17 -12.00 -1.97
CA TYR A 221 8.45 -12.38 -1.41
C TYR A 221 8.42 -12.40 0.13
N PRO A 222 9.22 -13.27 0.77
CA PRO A 222 9.38 -13.26 2.22
C PRO A 222 9.78 -11.86 2.70
N GLY A 223 9.18 -11.44 3.82
CA GLY A 223 9.41 -10.12 4.42
C GLY A 223 9.38 -10.23 5.94
N ASN A 224 8.64 -9.34 6.60
CA ASN A 224 8.38 -9.45 8.04
C ASN A 224 7.26 -10.46 8.39
N ASN A 225 6.75 -11.21 7.41
CA ASN A 225 5.66 -12.17 7.55
C ASN A 225 4.36 -11.58 8.14
N PHE A 226 4.16 -10.27 8.03
CA PHE A 226 2.92 -9.66 8.51
C PHE A 226 1.77 -9.85 7.55
N PHE A 227 2.03 -10.04 6.25
CA PHE A 227 1.03 -10.21 5.19
C PHE A 227 0.07 -9.02 5.00
N ASN A 228 0.55 -7.80 5.26
CA ASN A 228 -0.18 -6.53 5.19
C ASN A 228 -0.92 -6.24 3.87
N THR A 229 -0.75 -7.05 2.83
CA THR A 229 -1.43 -6.89 1.53
C THR A 229 -2.62 -7.86 1.35
N ILE A 230 -2.78 -8.86 2.21
CA ILE A 230 -3.83 -9.89 2.09
C ILE A 230 -5.13 -9.37 2.72
N ARG A 231 -6.30 -9.64 2.13
CA ARG A 231 -7.59 -9.33 2.78
C ARG A 231 -8.18 -10.57 3.47
N PRO A 232 -8.96 -10.40 4.56
CA PRO A 232 -9.81 -11.48 5.06
C PRO A 232 -10.85 -11.84 3.99
N ASN A 233 -10.87 -13.10 3.53
CA ASN A 233 -11.95 -13.60 2.69
C ASN A 233 -12.64 -14.79 3.38
N ARG A 234 -13.98 -14.78 3.39
CA ARG A 234 -14.84 -15.67 4.20
C ARG A 234 -14.92 -17.12 3.73
N ARG A 235 -14.19 -17.50 2.67
CA ARG A 235 -14.02 -18.88 2.22
C ARG A 235 -12.67 -19.02 1.55
N ILE A 236 -11.66 -19.37 2.32
CA ILE A 236 -10.47 -19.98 1.75
C ILE A 236 -10.67 -21.49 1.90
N PRO A 237 -10.97 -22.23 0.83
CA PRO A 237 -11.45 -23.60 0.95
C PRO A 237 -10.43 -24.47 1.69
N SER A 238 -10.90 -25.12 2.75
CA SER A 238 -10.21 -26.18 3.44
C SER A 238 -10.19 -27.40 2.52
N ARG A 239 -9.00 -27.74 2.01
CA ARG A 239 -8.66 -29.00 1.33
C ARG A 239 -9.60 -29.40 0.17
N GLY A 240 -9.10 -29.25 -1.06
CA GLY A 240 -9.70 -29.85 -2.25
C GLY A 240 -9.13 -29.21 -3.52
N ASN A 241 -8.20 -29.93 -4.16
CA ASN A 241 -7.62 -29.69 -5.49
C ASN A 241 -7.23 -28.24 -5.80
N ILE A 242 -6.12 -27.81 -5.21
CA ILE A 242 -5.35 -26.66 -5.69
C ILE A 242 -4.35 -27.22 -6.70
N GLU A 243 -4.55 -26.94 -7.99
CA GLU A 243 -3.45 -26.99 -8.94
C GLU A 243 -2.35 -26.06 -8.42
N HIS A 244 -1.20 -26.64 -8.09
CA HIS A 244 -0.03 -25.98 -7.53
C HIS A 244 0.52 -24.94 -8.53
N ARG A 245 -0.02 -23.72 -8.54
CA ARG A 245 0.74 -22.54 -8.94
C ARG A 245 1.40 -21.99 -7.68
N ALA A 246 2.74 -21.98 -7.69
CA ALA A 246 3.69 -21.75 -6.61
C ALA A 246 3.18 -20.97 -5.36
N PRO A 247 3.57 -21.38 -4.13
CA PRO A 247 3.03 -20.88 -2.85
C PRO A 247 3.23 -19.38 -2.55
N ASN A 248 3.98 -18.64 -3.38
CA ASN A 248 4.40 -17.26 -3.11
C ASN A 248 3.93 -16.26 -4.18
N VAL A 249 2.79 -16.50 -4.83
CA VAL A 249 2.29 -15.62 -5.89
C VAL A 249 0.95 -15.02 -5.51
N MET A 250 0.88 -13.69 -5.51
CA MET A 250 -0.35 -12.94 -5.23
C MET A 250 -1.04 -12.54 -6.54
N THR A 251 -2.37 -12.72 -6.59
CA THR A 251 -3.21 -12.23 -7.69
C THR A 251 -4.12 -11.13 -7.18
N VAL A 252 -4.08 -9.98 -7.85
CA VAL A 252 -4.87 -8.78 -7.58
C VAL A 252 -5.72 -8.49 -8.80
N ARG A 253 -6.96 -8.00 -8.67
CA ARG A 253 -7.76 -7.63 -9.85
C ARG A 253 -7.76 -6.11 -9.97
N ALA A 254 -7.07 -5.57 -10.98
CA ALA A 254 -7.13 -4.14 -11.23
C ALA A 254 -8.56 -3.78 -11.66
N ALA A 255 -9.33 -3.20 -10.74
CA ALA A 255 -10.65 -2.65 -11.07
C ALA A 255 -10.53 -1.21 -11.55
N SER A 256 -9.45 -0.53 -11.19
CA SER A 256 -9.12 0.82 -11.60
C SER A 256 -7.62 1.05 -11.51
N LEU A 257 -7.08 1.73 -12.52
CA LEU A 257 -5.72 2.23 -12.55
C LEU A 257 -5.74 3.74 -12.71
N VAL A 258 -4.94 4.42 -11.89
CA VAL A 258 -4.69 5.84 -12.02
C VAL A 258 -3.31 6.00 -12.62
N ASN A 259 -3.23 6.75 -13.70
CA ASN A 259 -1.98 7.33 -14.15
C ASN A 259 -1.87 8.70 -13.47
N ALA A 260 -1.21 8.74 -12.32
CA ALA A 260 -0.86 10.01 -11.69
C ALA A 260 0.50 10.43 -12.24
N ALA A 261 0.74 11.72 -12.45
CA ALA A 261 2.10 12.20 -12.70
C ALA A 261 2.70 12.64 -11.36
N SER A 262 3.76 11.98 -10.90
CA SER A 262 4.60 12.51 -9.82
C SER A 262 5.54 13.56 -10.39
N LYS A 263 5.74 14.64 -9.64
CA LYS A 263 6.81 15.62 -9.90
C LYS A 263 8.18 15.06 -9.55
N PHE A 264 8.28 13.83 -9.05
CA PHE A 264 9.55 13.16 -8.82
C PHE A 264 9.84 12.18 -9.95
N GLN A 265 10.91 12.47 -10.69
CA GLN A 265 11.45 11.54 -11.65
C GLN A 265 12.50 10.68 -10.97
N PHE A 266 12.11 9.44 -10.75
CA PHE A 266 13.01 8.33 -10.50
C PHE A 266 13.42 7.81 -11.88
N GLY A 267 14.66 7.36 -12.08
CA GLY A 267 15.14 6.88 -13.38
C GLY A 267 14.17 5.91 -14.11
N PRO A 268 14.37 5.61 -15.40
CA PRO A 268 13.34 5.34 -16.43
C PRO A 268 12.35 4.16 -16.27
N ARG A 269 12.13 3.61 -15.07
CA ARG A 269 11.42 2.35 -14.83
C ARG A 269 10.39 2.38 -13.70
N MET A 270 10.00 3.57 -13.22
CA MET A 270 8.84 3.71 -12.34
C MET A 270 7.58 4.03 -13.15
N VAL A 271 6.48 3.38 -12.83
CA VAL A 271 5.14 3.86 -13.21
C VAL A 271 4.48 4.34 -11.93
N ASP A 272 4.00 5.57 -11.95
CA ASP A 272 3.05 6.10 -10.99
C ASP A 272 1.69 5.43 -11.24
N GLY A 273 1.60 4.18 -10.81
CA GLY A 273 0.45 3.32 -11.05
C GLY A 273 -0.15 2.90 -9.72
N SER A 274 -1.38 3.30 -9.48
CA SER A 274 -2.17 2.77 -8.38
C SER A 274 -3.07 1.65 -8.87
N VAL A 275 -2.97 0.47 -8.24
CA VAL A 275 -3.86 -0.64 -8.54
C VAL A 275 -4.75 -0.89 -7.35
N SER A 276 -6.04 -0.68 -7.54
CA SER A 276 -7.04 -0.93 -6.51
C SER A 276 -7.53 -2.38 -6.54
N ASN A 277 -7.48 -3.02 -5.36
CA ASN A 277 -8.20 -4.24 -4.96
C ASN A 277 -7.68 -5.63 -5.40
N ALA A 278 -7.33 -6.47 -4.41
CA ALA A 278 -7.18 -7.91 -4.62
C ALA A 278 -8.51 -8.65 -4.38
N ARG A 279 -9.18 -9.14 -5.44
CA ARG A 279 -10.24 -10.15 -5.33
C ARG A 279 -9.96 -11.31 -6.27
N ARG A 280 -9.96 -12.53 -5.72
CA ARG A 280 -9.82 -13.78 -6.47
C ARG A 280 -11.02 -13.93 -7.42
N GLY A 281 -10.77 -14.05 -8.73
CA GLY A 281 -11.80 -14.46 -9.67
C GLY A 281 -12.20 -15.91 -9.41
N SER A 282 -13.50 -16.20 -9.35
CA SER A 282 -13.99 -17.57 -9.51
C SER A 282 -13.80 -17.96 -10.98
N SER A 283 -12.97 -18.96 -11.25
CA SER A 283 -12.96 -19.63 -12.56
C SER A 283 -14.32 -20.31 -12.74
N ALA A 284 -15.19 -19.74 -13.58
CA ALA A 284 -16.32 -20.47 -14.11
C ALA A 284 -15.77 -21.59 -15.00
N GLY A 285 -16.25 -22.81 -14.76
CA GLY A 285 -15.73 -24.01 -15.40
C GLY A 285 -15.98 -23.99 -16.90
N PHE A 286 -14.92 -24.22 -17.67
CA PHE A 286 -15.04 -24.83 -18.98
C PHE A 286 -15.32 -26.31 -18.76
N ARG A 287 -16.57 -26.73 -19.00
CA ARG A 287 -16.85 -28.10 -19.43
C ARG A 287 -16.56 -28.18 -20.93
N LYS A 288 -16.04 -29.36 -21.31
CA LYS A 288 -15.60 -29.79 -22.64
C LYS A 288 -16.33 -29.15 -23.82
#